data_AF-A0A0G1CYW5-F1
#
_entry.id   AF-A0A0G1CYW5-F1
#
_cell.length_a   1.000
_cell.length_b   1.000
_cell.length_c   1.000
_cell.angle_alpha   90.00
_cell.angle_beta   90.00
_cell.angle_gamma   90.00
#
_symmetry.space_group_name_H-M   'P 1'
#
loop_
_entity.id
_entity.type
_entity.pdbx_description
1 polymer ?
#
loop_
_entity_poly.entity_id
_entity_poly.type
_entity_poly.pdbx_seq_one_letter_code
_entity_poly.pdbx_strand_id
1 'polypeptide(L)'
;MNAQLNHSLATAPNYPDKTAVHFAAQIVADGYYGGEKSNEVFFLYPSDVLASQHDFAFNGWGKDFTKPQSETKWNDVFVWPSTLDNPGIPVDAGVVFLPEKTPVDPETGSKYASEVKVVDGEEKRVMIEDEKLVSAFVEWAQNLTDESPATMALKEYEQKRNYWKEQDQQRSCIDVFRQEMIKLSFCEEAADDLGTDVFVEWMGMGKLHWQEDIAFEEAMQRLLKKSGANWKRAENTISTREYWKVYFEQHPEQKPKHLVFYDGTPTTAIHEFQTRHNIGQADTSKKEGDLLGFDERHVLDMREDPRANRGYDELVATAHRIIEEHYRTKE
;
A
#
# COMPACT_ATOMS: atom_id res chain seq x y z
N MET A 1 10.25 12.94 12.67
CA MET A 1 10.35 11.90 11.63
C MET A 1 9.73 12.44 10.36
N ASN A 2 10.42 12.25 9.24
CA ASN A 2 10.31 13.03 8.00
C ASN A 2 8.93 12.91 7.34
N ALA A 3 8.36 14.06 6.96
CA ALA A 3 7.14 14.20 6.17
C ALA A 3 7.35 13.82 4.68
N GLN A 4 8.00 12.69 4.44
CA GLN A 4 8.29 12.19 3.09
C GLN A 4 7.46 10.94 2.81
N LEU A 5 6.97 10.84 1.57
CA LEU A 5 5.95 9.90 1.15
C LEU A 5 6.37 8.42 1.11
N ASN A 6 7.64 8.07 1.33
CA ASN A 6 8.14 6.69 1.17
C ASN A 6 9.27 6.35 2.15
N HIS A 7 9.06 5.35 3.01
CA HIS A 7 10.15 4.72 3.77
C HIS A 7 9.83 3.23 3.97
N SER A 8 10.69 2.32 3.50
CA SER A 8 10.63 0.90 3.84
C SER A 8 11.98 0.41 4.39
N LEU A 9 11.94 -0.62 5.22
CA LEU A 9 13.09 -1.35 5.76
C LEU A 9 12.87 -2.84 5.44
N ALA A 10 13.59 -3.38 4.47
CA ALA A 10 13.69 -4.82 4.23
C ALA A 10 15.16 -5.25 4.16
N THR A 11 15.44 -6.45 4.67
CA THR A 11 16.78 -7.03 4.82
C THR A 11 17.16 -7.93 3.63
N ALA A 12 17.23 -7.37 2.43
CA ALA A 12 18.10 -7.92 1.38
C ALA A 12 19.48 -7.21 1.46
N PRO A 13 20.55 -7.74 0.84
CA PRO A 13 21.79 -6.98 0.71
C PRO A 13 21.43 -5.61 0.11
N ASN A 14 21.93 -4.52 0.69
CA ASN A 14 21.49 -3.14 0.40
C ASN A 14 21.39 -2.78 -1.09
N TYR A 15 22.13 -3.48 -1.96
CA TYR A 15 22.12 -3.23 -3.40
C TYR A 15 20.96 -3.97 -4.12
N PRO A 16 20.85 -5.32 -4.09
CA PRO A 16 19.69 -6.04 -4.60
C PRO A 16 18.33 -5.52 -4.10
N ASP A 17 18.23 -5.14 -2.83
CA ASP A 17 17.01 -4.59 -2.24
C ASP A 17 16.58 -3.28 -2.90
N LYS A 18 17.55 -2.35 -3.08
CA LYS A 18 17.32 -1.02 -3.66
C LYS A 18 17.06 -1.04 -5.16
N THR A 19 17.49 -2.10 -5.85
CA THR A 19 17.33 -2.23 -7.30
C THR A 19 16.11 -3.06 -7.70
N ALA A 20 15.37 -3.63 -6.74
CA ALA A 20 14.15 -4.38 -7.00
C ALA A 20 12.91 -3.49 -6.93
N VAL A 21 11.87 -3.86 -7.67
CA VAL A 21 10.49 -3.46 -7.37
C VAL A 21 9.93 -4.44 -6.35
N HIS A 22 9.32 -3.92 -5.29
CA HIS A 22 8.79 -4.71 -4.17
C HIS A 22 7.29 -4.90 -4.37
N PHE A 23 6.86 -6.14 -4.51
CA PHE A 23 5.45 -6.52 -4.59
C PHE A 23 5.04 -7.29 -3.35
N ALA A 24 3.78 -7.12 -2.93
CA ALA A 24 3.17 -8.04 -1.97
C ALA A 24 2.51 -9.20 -2.70
N ALA A 25 2.78 -10.44 -2.27
CA ALA A 25 2.09 -11.60 -2.81
C ALA A 25 0.67 -11.70 -2.22
N GLN A 26 -0.33 -11.90 -3.10
CA GLN A 26 -1.73 -12.26 -2.81
C GLN A 26 -2.62 -11.21 -2.16
N ILE A 27 -2.06 -10.24 -1.43
CA ILE A 27 -2.80 -9.16 -0.79
C ILE A 27 -2.24 -7.80 -1.22
N VAL A 28 -3.07 -6.76 -1.16
CA VAL A 28 -2.54 -5.39 -1.19
C VAL A 28 -1.99 -5.11 0.21
N ALA A 29 -0.69 -4.87 0.30
CA ALA A 29 -0.03 -4.48 1.54
C ALA A 29 -0.10 -2.96 1.74
N ASP A 30 -1.29 -2.38 1.60
CA ASP A 30 -1.59 -0.95 1.77
C ASP A 30 -1.21 -0.45 3.17
N GLY A 31 -1.39 -1.27 4.21
CA GLY A 31 -0.93 -0.94 5.56
C GLY A 31 0.59 -0.81 5.72
N TYR A 32 1.39 -1.31 4.76
CA TYR A 32 2.86 -1.27 4.80
C TYR A 32 3.45 -0.34 3.74
N TYR A 33 2.84 -0.29 2.55
CA TYR A 33 3.34 0.43 1.37
C TYR A 33 2.34 1.48 0.84
N GLY A 34 1.16 1.60 1.43
CA GLY A 34 0.14 2.56 1.02
C GLY A 34 0.51 3.98 1.44
N GLY A 35 0.11 4.95 0.60
CA GLY A 35 0.31 6.38 0.88
C GLY A 35 -0.92 6.99 1.56
N GLU A 36 -2.00 7.14 0.80
CA GLU A 36 -3.23 7.76 1.26
C GLU A 36 -4.35 6.73 1.38
N LYS A 37 -4.76 6.42 2.61
CA LYS A 37 -5.86 5.47 2.84
C LYS A 37 -7.12 5.91 2.10
N SER A 38 -7.85 4.94 1.55
CA SER A 38 -9.02 5.11 0.70
C SER A 38 -8.76 5.88 -0.60
N ASN A 39 -7.52 6.27 -0.91
CA ASN A 39 -7.11 6.88 -2.17
C ASN A 39 -5.97 6.06 -2.82
N GLU A 40 -5.91 4.75 -2.53
CA GLU A 40 -4.81 3.90 -2.95
C GLU A 40 -4.84 3.61 -4.44
N VAL A 41 -3.72 3.83 -5.11
CA VAL A 41 -3.47 3.25 -6.43
C VAL A 41 -2.68 1.98 -6.23
N PHE A 42 -3.16 0.87 -6.80
CA PHE A 42 -2.43 -0.39 -6.73
C PHE A 42 -2.50 -1.16 -8.05
N PHE A 43 -1.59 -2.12 -8.18
CA PHE A 43 -1.37 -2.88 -9.41
C PHE A 43 -1.46 -4.37 -9.10
N LEU A 44 -2.16 -5.12 -9.95
CA LEU A 44 -2.14 -6.58 -9.94
C LEU A 44 -1.38 -7.08 -11.15
N TYR A 45 -0.29 -7.80 -10.91
CA TYR A 45 0.49 -8.45 -11.97
C TYR A 45 0.22 -9.95 -11.98
N PRO A 46 -0.03 -10.54 -13.15
CA PRO A 46 -0.09 -11.99 -13.28
C PRO A 46 1.24 -12.64 -12.86
N SER A 47 1.17 -13.66 -12.01
CA SER A 47 2.37 -14.34 -11.50
C SER A 47 3.19 -15.00 -12.59
N ASP A 48 2.54 -15.50 -13.65
CA ASP A 48 3.18 -16.10 -14.82
C ASP A 48 3.99 -15.07 -15.62
N VAL A 49 3.46 -13.86 -15.80
CA VAL A 49 4.17 -12.75 -16.45
C VAL A 49 5.42 -12.37 -15.64
N LEU A 50 5.28 -12.20 -14.32
CA LEU A 50 6.43 -11.89 -13.46
C LEU A 50 7.46 -13.01 -13.48
N ALA A 51 7.04 -14.27 -13.31
CA ALA A 51 7.94 -15.41 -13.21
C ALA A 51 8.64 -15.75 -14.54
N SER A 52 8.02 -15.45 -15.68
CA SER A 52 8.57 -15.79 -16.99
C SER A 52 9.44 -14.69 -17.60
N GLN A 53 9.32 -13.42 -17.17
CA GLN A 53 9.98 -12.30 -17.84
C GLN A 53 10.98 -11.54 -16.94
N HIS A 54 11.00 -11.86 -15.65
CA HIS A 54 11.79 -11.14 -14.68
C HIS A 54 12.53 -12.09 -13.75
N ASP A 55 13.71 -11.65 -13.31
CA ASP A 55 14.37 -12.26 -12.17
C ASP A 55 13.60 -11.86 -10.91
N PHE A 56 13.34 -12.84 -10.04
CA PHE A 56 12.60 -12.60 -8.81
C PHE A 56 13.15 -13.42 -7.65
N ALA A 57 12.87 -12.94 -6.44
CA ALA A 57 13.09 -13.67 -5.21
C ALA A 57 11.98 -13.35 -4.23
N PHE A 58 11.64 -14.32 -3.39
CA PHE A 58 10.73 -14.10 -2.28
C PHE A 58 11.51 -13.81 -1.00
N ASN A 59 10.91 -13.00 -0.14
CA ASN A 59 11.40 -12.82 1.22
C ASN A 59 11.17 -14.10 2.05
N GLY A 60 12.15 -15.00 2.07
CA GLY A 60 12.15 -16.22 2.88
C GLY A 60 12.32 -17.52 2.07
N TRP A 61 12.85 -18.55 2.73
CA TRP A 61 13.15 -19.83 2.10
C TRP A 61 11.89 -20.62 1.71
N GLY A 62 11.92 -21.24 0.52
CA GLY A 62 10.87 -22.16 0.06
C GLY A 62 9.56 -21.51 -0.40
N LYS A 63 9.59 -20.19 -0.60
CA LYS A 63 8.51 -19.38 -1.17
C LYS A 63 8.71 -19.21 -2.67
N ASP A 64 7.62 -19.32 -3.42
CA ASP A 64 7.56 -19.18 -4.87
C ASP A 64 6.14 -18.83 -5.31
N PHE A 65 5.93 -18.63 -6.62
CA PHE A 65 4.62 -18.35 -7.20
C PHE A 65 3.71 -19.58 -7.35
N THR A 66 4.17 -20.79 -7.00
CA THR A 66 3.42 -22.04 -7.26
C THR A 66 2.35 -22.32 -6.21
N LYS A 67 2.40 -21.62 -5.07
CA LYS A 67 1.46 -21.79 -3.96
C LYS A 67 1.17 -20.46 -3.26
N PRO A 68 -0.03 -20.34 -2.68
CA PRO A 68 -0.34 -19.32 -1.70
C PRO A 68 0.72 -19.21 -0.59
N GLN A 69 1.12 -17.99 -0.23
CA GLN A 69 1.95 -17.73 0.94
C GLN A 69 1.10 -17.82 2.21
N SER A 70 1.62 -18.46 3.25
CA SER A 70 0.96 -18.59 4.55
C SER A 70 1.25 -17.42 5.50
N GLU A 71 2.30 -16.65 5.23
CA GLU A 71 2.75 -15.49 5.99
C GLU A 71 2.37 -14.23 5.21
N THR A 72 1.72 -13.27 5.87
CA THR A 72 1.23 -12.02 5.25
C THR A 72 2.11 -10.82 5.57
N LYS A 73 2.93 -10.88 6.64
CA LYS A 73 3.81 -9.78 7.03
C LYS A 73 5.12 -9.72 6.23
N TRP A 74 5.62 -10.89 5.83
CA TRP A 74 6.87 -11.04 5.08
C TRP A 74 6.57 -11.72 3.74
N ASN A 75 5.64 -11.17 2.98
CA ASN A 75 5.21 -11.71 1.69
C ASN A 75 5.78 -10.94 0.49
N ASP A 76 6.88 -10.22 0.70
CA ASP A 76 7.51 -9.45 -0.36
C ASP A 76 8.07 -10.37 -1.46
N VAL A 77 7.84 -9.94 -2.69
CA VAL A 77 8.45 -10.46 -3.89
C VAL A 77 9.30 -9.35 -4.47
N PHE A 78 10.61 -9.56 -4.46
CA PHE A 78 11.58 -8.71 -5.13
C PHE A 78 11.57 -9.10 -6.60
N VAL A 79 11.25 -8.16 -7.48
CA VAL A 79 11.30 -8.36 -8.93
C VAL A 79 12.28 -7.37 -9.52
N TRP A 80 13.31 -7.86 -10.21
CA TRP A 80 14.31 -7.00 -10.80
C TRP A 80 13.90 -6.55 -12.21
N PRO A 81 14.00 -5.24 -12.50
CA PRO A 81 13.78 -4.72 -13.83
C PRO A 81 14.83 -5.27 -14.79
N SER A 82 14.47 -5.26 -16.07
CA SER A 82 15.28 -5.89 -17.13
C SER A 82 16.61 -5.18 -17.39
N THR A 83 16.78 -3.95 -16.91
CA THR A 83 17.97 -3.12 -17.13
C THR A 83 18.33 -2.33 -15.86
N LEU A 84 19.63 -2.12 -15.63
CA LEU A 84 20.15 -1.33 -14.49
C LEU A 84 19.81 0.16 -14.59
N ASP A 85 19.58 0.68 -15.81
CA ASP A 85 19.19 2.07 -16.07
C ASP A 85 17.67 2.33 -15.83
N ASN A 86 16.95 1.28 -15.40
CA ASN A 86 15.62 1.15 -14.79
C ASN A 86 14.42 1.97 -15.33
N PRO A 87 13.42 1.33 -15.96
CA PRO A 87 12.06 1.88 -16.06
C PRO A 87 11.01 1.19 -15.16
N GLY A 88 11.38 0.25 -14.29
CA GLY A 88 10.48 -0.51 -13.43
C GLY A 88 9.78 -1.68 -14.14
N ILE A 89 8.66 -2.13 -13.60
CA ILE A 89 7.76 -3.10 -14.27
C ILE A 89 6.72 -2.32 -15.08
N PRO A 90 6.51 -2.63 -16.38
CA PRO A 90 5.55 -1.89 -17.19
C PRO A 90 4.14 -1.98 -16.62
N VAL A 91 3.49 -0.82 -16.45
CA VAL A 91 2.11 -0.74 -15.93
C VAL A 91 1.11 -1.57 -16.75
N ASP A 92 1.30 -1.62 -18.06
CA ASP A 92 0.44 -2.40 -18.97
C ASP A 92 0.63 -3.91 -18.86
N ALA A 93 1.65 -4.38 -18.14
CA ALA A 93 1.82 -5.81 -17.86
C ALA A 93 0.92 -6.30 -16.71
N GLY A 94 0.16 -5.41 -16.07
CA GLY A 94 -0.79 -5.73 -15.01
C GLY A 94 -2.13 -5.01 -15.18
N VAL A 95 -3.00 -5.19 -14.18
CA VAL A 95 -4.25 -4.44 -14.03
C VAL A 95 -4.02 -3.31 -13.03
N VAL A 96 -4.35 -2.08 -13.43
CA VAL A 96 -4.31 -0.90 -12.56
C VAL A 96 -5.65 -0.72 -11.88
N PHE A 97 -5.62 -0.53 -10.56
CA PHE A 97 -6.78 -0.22 -9.76
C PHE A 97 -6.68 1.21 -9.27
N LEU A 98 -7.69 2.01 -9.60
CA LEU A 98 -7.82 3.41 -9.20
C LEU A 98 -9.07 3.59 -8.33
N PRO A 99 -9.02 4.40 -7.26
CA PRO A 99 -10.20 4.70 -6.45
C PRO A 99 -11.26 5.39 -7.30
N GLU A 100 -12.53 5.05 -7.10
CA GLU A 100 -13.60 5.65 -7.87
C GLU A 100 -14.10 6.96 -7.24
N LYS A 101 -14.41 6.92 -5.94
CA LYS A 101 -15.28 7.93 -5.29
C LYS A 101 -14.55 8.90 -4.38
N THR A 102 -13.27 8.70 -4.12
CA THR A 102 -12.55 9.45 -3.10
C THR A 102 -12.47 10.93 -3.48
N PRO A 103 -12.88 11.86 -2.60
CA PRO A 103 -12.77 13.28 -2.86
C PRO A 103 -11.30 13.71 -2.85
N VAL A 104 -10.82 14.25 -3.95
CA VAL A 104 -9.42 14.67 -4.14
C VAL A 104 -9.35 16.07 -4.72
N ASP A 105 -8.26 16.75 -4.41
CA ASP A 105 -7.91 18.02 -5.01
C ASP A 105 -7.67 17.84 -6.53
N PRO A 106 -8.29 18.66 -7.39
CA PRO A 106 -8.22 18.50 -8.84
C PRO A 106 -6.84 18.79 -9.44
N GLU A 107 -5.96 19.52 -8.74
CA GLU A 107 -4.61 19.82 -9.20
C GLU A 107 -3.63 18.70 -8.84
N THR A 108 -3.81 18.09 -7.66
CA THR A 108 -2.81 17.17 -7.09
C THR A 108 -3.24 15.71 -7.04
N GLY A 109 -4.54 15.42 -7.15
CA GLY A 109 -5.08 14.07 -6.96
C GLY A 109 -5.01 13.55 -5.52
N SER A 110 -4.57 14.38 -4.58
CA SER A 110 -4.47 14.05 -3.16
C SER A 110 -5.77 14.34 -2.43
N LYS A 111 -6.08 13.55 -1.40
CA LYS A 111 -7.20 13.82 -0.49
C LYS A 111 -6.89 14.94 0.52
N TYR A 112 -5.63 15.34 0.61
CA TYR A 112 -5.12 16.32 1.56
C TYR A 112 -4.73 17.63 0.88
N ALA A 113 -4.89 18.73 1.59
CA ALA A 113 -4.38 20.02 1.16
C ALA A 113 -2.85 20.03 1.22
N SER A 114 -2.23 20.65 0.23
CA SER A 114 -0.78 20.78 0.14
C SER A 114 -0.36 22.16 -0.34
N GLU A 115 0.87 22.54 -0.03
CA GLU A 115 1.47 23.79 -0.47
C GLU A 115 2.93 23.56 -0.89
N VAL A 116 3.47 24.43 -1.75
CA VAL A 116 4.88 24.40 -2.12
C VAL A 116 5.69 25.19 -1.09
N LYS A 117 6.68 24.55 -0.49
CA LYS A 117 7.65 25.16 0.43
C LYS A 117 9.08 24.85 -0.02
N VAL A 118 10.01 25.75 0.32
CA VAL A 118 11.44 25.47 0.18
C VAL A 118 11.88 24.63 1.38
N VAL A 119 12.27 23.38 1.13
CA VAL A 119 12.80 22.44 2.13
C VAL A 119 14.17 22.00 1.66
N ASP A 120 15.19 22.24 2.49
CA ASP A 120 16.60 21.96 2.18
C ASP A 120 17.10 22.63 0.89
N GLY A 121 16.57 23.81 0.55
CA GLY A 121 16.95 24.59 -0.64
C GLY A 121 16.24 24.17 -1.93
N GLU A 122 15.32 23.21 -1.86
CA GLU A 122 14.52 22.72 -2.99
C GLU A 122 13.03 23.03 -2.78
N GLU A 123 12.34 23.46 -3.84
CA GLU A 123 10.87 23.57 -3.80
C GLU A 123 10.25 22.18 -3.73
N LYS A 124 9.53 21.91 -2.63
CA LYS A 124 8.84 20.65 -2.37
C LYS A 124 7.40 20.93 -2.00
N ARG A 125 6.48 20.13 -2.55
CA ARG A 125 5.09 20.13 -2.13
C ARG A 125 4.98 19.36 -0.81
N VAL A 126 4.38 19.99 0.20
CA VAL A 126 4.22 19.42 1.54
C VAL A 126 2.74 19.46 1.95
N MET A 127 2.29 18.45 2.69
CA MET A 127 0.94 18.44 3.24
C MET A 127 0.78 19.50 4.34
N ILE A 128 -0.41 20.08 4.42
CA ILE A 128 -0.77 21.08 5.43
C ILE A 128 -1.37 20.35 6.62
N GLU A 129 -0.84 20.59 7.81
CA GLU A 129 -1.41 20.07 9.06
C GLU A 129 -2.67 20.85 9.45
N ASP A 130 -3.70 20.17 9.92
CA ASP A 130 -4.89 20.80 10.48
C ASP A 130 -4.67 21.11 11.96
N GLU A 131 -4.05 22.26 12.24
CA GLU A 131 -3.73 22.69 13.60
C GLU A 131 -4.96 22.74 14.53
N LYS A 132 -6.15 22.99 13.98
CA LYS A 132 -7.40 23.02 14.76
C LYS A 132 -7.83 21.63 15.19
N LEU A 133 -7.82 20.67 14.27
CA LEU A 133 -8.12 19.26 14.60
C LEU A 133 -7.09 18.68 15.55
N VAL A 134 -5.80 18.96 15.32
CA VAL A 134 -4.70 18.54 16.21
C VAL A 134 -4.92 19.08 17.62
N SER A 135 -5.18 20.39 17.76
CA SER A 135 -5.41 21.02 19.07
C SER A 135 -6.65 20.45 19.76
N ALA A 136 -7.75 20.29 19.02
CA ALA A 136 -9.00 19.74 19.55
C ALA A 136 -8.84 18.29 20.06
N PHE A 137 -8.07 17.46 19.35
CA PHE A 137 -7.77 16.10 19.77
C PHE A 137 -6.89 16.05 21.03
N VAL A 138 -5.84 16.86 21.08
CA VAL A 138 -4.97 16.96 22.26
C VAL A 138 -5.77 17.42 23.47
N GLU A 139 -6.60 18.45 23.32
CA GLU A 139 -7.47 18.97 24.38
C GLU A 139 -8.50 17.92 24.83
N TRP A 140 -9.13 17.21 23.89
CA TRP A 140 -10.04 16.11 24.20
C TRP A 140 -9.35 15.05 25.07
N ALA A 141 -8.17 14.61 24.66
CA ALA A 141 -7.43 13.57 25.36
C ALA A 141 -6.95 14.02 26.75
N GLN A 142 -6.57 15.30 26.93
CA GLN A 142 -6.17 15.86 28.23
C GLN A 142 -7.33 15.90 29.22
N ASN A 143 -8.56 16.08 28.72
CA ASN A 143 -9.75 16.24 29.54
C ASN A 143 -10.53 14.93 29.75
N LEU A 144 -9.97 13.78 29.37
CA LEU A 144 -10.59 12.49 29.63
C LEU A 144 -10.63 12.20 31.14
N THR A 145 -11.83 11.94 31.64
CA THR A 145 -12.09 11.52 33.02
C THR A 145 -12.61 10.09 33.07
N ASP A 146 -12.83 9.57 34.27
CA ASP A 146 -13.38 8.24 34.49
C ASP A 146 -14.82 8.09 33.98
N GLU A 147 -15.53 9.21 33.83
CA GLU A 147 -16.90 9.34 33.33
C GLU A 147 -16.99 9.71 31.85
N SER A 148 -15.85 9.96 31.18
CA SER A 148 -15.86 10.22 29.74
C SER A 148 -16.38 9.00 28.96
N PRO A 149 -17.18 9.18 27.89
CA PRO A 149 -17.77 8.07 27.13
C PRO A 149 -16.73 7.04 26.68
N ALA A 150 -15.59 7.49 26.14
CA ALA A 150 -14.49 6.63 25.72
C ALA A 150 -13.92 5.80 26.88
N THR A 151 -13.65 6.43 28.03
CA THR A 151 -13.14 5.76 29.23
C THR A 151 -14.14 4.74 29.78
N MET A 152 -15.43 5.08 29.82
CA MET A 152 -16.49 4.18 30.28
C MET A 152 -16.64 2.97 29.34
N ALA A 153 -16.65 3.20 28.03
CA ALA A 153 -16.76 2.14 27.03
C ALA A 153 -15.57 1.17 27.11
N LEU A 154 -14.37 1.68 27.35
CA LEU A 154 -13.18 0.84 27.53
C LEU A 154 -13.27 0.00 28.81
N LYS A 155 -13.63 0.61 29.94
CA LYS A 155 -13.82 -0.12 31.22
C LYS A 155 -14.88 -1.21 31.08
N GLU A 156 -15.98 -0.92 30.39
CA GLU A 156 -17.03 -1.91 30.12
C GLU A 156 -16.50 -3.07 29.26
N TYR A 157 -15.71 -2.77 28.23
CA TYR A 157 -15.06 -3.77 27.40
C TYR A 157 -14.10 -4.67 28.20
N GLU A 158 -13.24 -4.06 29.04
CA GLU A 158 -12.30 -4.80 29.90
C GLU A 158 -13.02 -5.72 30.90
N GLN A 159 -14.11 -5.24 31.51
CA GLN A 159 -14.89 -6.02 32.48
C GLN A 159 -15.70 -7.15 31.85
N LYS A 160 -16.20 -6.95 30.62
CA LYS A 160 -17.09 -7.90 29.93
C LYS A 160 -16.36 -8.83 28.97
N ARG A 161 -15.03 -8.77 28.92
CA ARG A 161 -14.19 -9.56 28.01
C ARG A 161 -14.52 -11.05 28.14
N ASN A 162 -15.37 -11.52 27.23
CA ASN A 162 -15.81 -12.89 27.14
C ASN A 162 -15.34 -13.42 25.79
N TYR A 163 -14.59 -14.52 25.82
CA TYR A 163 -13.99 -15.14 24.64
C TYR A 163 -14.98 -15.34 23.48
N TRP A 164 -16.27 -15.58 23.77
CA TRP A 164 -17.30 -15.85 22.76
C TRP A 164 -17.99 -14.61 22.17
N LYS A 165 -17.77 -13.41 22.73
CA LYS A 165 -18.38 -12.14 22.27
C LYS A 165 -17.37 -11.01 22.06
N GLU A 166 -16.08 -11.35 22.10
CA GLU A 166 -14.97 -10.39 22.13
C GLU A 166 -14.99 -9.45 20.90
N GLN A 167 -15.31 -9.96 19.71
CA GLN A 167 -15.38 -9.15 18.48
C GLN A 167 -16.53 -8.12 18.50
N ASP A 168 -17.75 -8.51 18.88
CA ASP A 168 -18.90 -7.59 18.91
C ASP A 168 -18.73 -6.53 20.01
N GLN A 169 -18.17 -6.93 21.15
CA GLN A 169 -17.87 -6.02 22.26
C GLN A 169 -16.76 -5.04 21.89
N GLN A 170 -15.71 -5.53 21.22
CA GLN A 170 -14.62 -4.69 20.73
C GLN A 170 -15.13 -3.67 19.71
N ARG A 171 -15.93 -4.11 18.73
CA ARG A 171 -16.52 -3.22 17.72
C ARG A 171 -17.40 -2.15 18.35
N SER A 172 -18.21 -2.52 19.35
CA SER A 172 -19.04 -1.56 20.08
C SER A 172 -18.21 -0.53 20.84
N CYS A 173 -17.08 -0.94 21.43
CA CYS A 173 -16.16 -0.04 22.12
C CYS A 173 -15.50 0.94 21.12
N ILE A 174 -14.94 0.42 20.02
CA ILE A 174 -14.32 1.22 18.96
C ILE A 174 -15.32 2.23 18.36
N ASP A 175 -16.59 1.84 18.20
CA ASP A 175 -17.63 2.76 17.72
C ASP A 175 -17.76 4.00 18.62
N VAL A 176 -17.65 3.84 19.95
CA VAL A 176 -17.65 4.99 20.87
C VAL A 176 -16.46 5.91 20.62
N PHE A 177 -15.26 5.37 20.43
CA PHE A 177 -14.08 6.17 20.08
C PHE A 177 -14.28 6.89 18.75
N ARG A 178 -14.81 6.22 17.72
CA ARG A 178 -15.16 6.85 16.44
C ARG A 178 -16.12 8.02 16.64
N GLN A 179 -17.18 7.83 17.42
CA GLN A 179 -18.17 8.90 17.66
C GLN A 179 -17.54 10.10 18.38
N GLU A 180 -16.63 9.87 19.33
CA GLU A 180 -15.88 10.95 19.97
C GLU A 180 -15.03 11.71 18.94
N MET A 181 -14.34 11.02 18.03
CA MET A 181 -13.57 11.68 16.97
C MET A 181 -14.47 12.48 16.00
N ILE A 182 -15.64 11.96 15.63
CA ILE A 182 -16.61 12.70 14.80
C ILE A 182 -17.05 13.99 15.50
N LYS A 183 -17.24 13.99 16.84
CA LYS A 183 -17.59 15.21 17.59
C LYS A 183 -16.48 16.27 17.56
N LEU A 184 -15.23 15.85 17.38
CA LEU A 184 -14.09 16.76 17.17
C LEU A 184 -13.99 17.26 15.71
N SER A 185 -14.97 16.93 14.87
CA SER A 185 -15.04 17.29 13.43
C SER A 185 -14.09 16.51 12.53
N PHE A 186 -13.54 15.37 12.99
CA PHE A 186 -12.88 14.44 12.06
C PHE A 186 -13.94 13.84 11.12
N CYS A 187 -13.60 13.71 9.83
CA CYS A 187 -14.44 12.99 8.88
C CYS A 187 -14.53 11.50 9.24
N GLU A 188 -15.58 10.79 8.78
CA GLU A 188 -15.86 9.40 9.18
C GLU A 188 -14.65 8.47 9.04
N GLU A 189 -13.96 8.52 7.90
CA GLU A 189 -12.75 7.72 7.64
C GLU A 189 -11.64 7.99 8.67
N ALA A 190 -11.30 9.27 8.89
CA ALA A 190 -10.26 9.64 9.86
C ALA A 190 -10.68 9.30 11.29
N ALA A 191 -11.97 9.38 11.60
CA ALA A 191 -12.53 9.02 12.89
C ALA A 191 -12.50 7.51 13.16
N ASP A 192 -12.75 6.68 12.13
CA ASP A 192 -12.63 5.22 12.20
C ASP A 192 -11.18 4.82 12.53
N ASP A 193 -10.22 5.39 11.80
CA ASP A 193 -8.80 5.05 11.94
C ASP A 193 -8.22 5.53 13.26
N LEU A 194 -8.41 6.81 13.56
CA LEU A 194 -7.95 7.40 14.81
C LEU A 194 -8.63 6.76 16.02
N GLY A 195 -9.94 6.48 15.94
CA GLY A 195 -10.66 5.79 17.00
C GLY A 195 -10.13 4.39 17.27
N THR A 196 -9.81 3.64 16.22
CA THR A 196 -9.19 2.31 16.32
C THR A 196 -7.78 2.40 16.92
N ASP A 197 -6.95 3.33 16.44
CA ASP A 197 -5.59 3.51 16.94
C ASP A 197 -5.56 3.91 18.42
N VAL A 198 -6.43 4.85 18.82
CA VAL A 198 -6.56 5.25 20.23
C VAL A 198 -6.98 4.05 21.09
N PHE A 199 -7.96 3.26 20.64
CA PHE A 199 -8.38 2.05 21.36
C PHE A 199 -7.23 1.04 21.52
N VAL A 200 -6.51 0.74 20.43
CA VAL A 200 -5.41 -0.25 20.43
C VAL A 200 -4.29 0.20 21.37
N GLU A 201 -3.91 1.48 21.31
CA GLU A 201 -2.81 2.02 22.11
C GLU A 201 -3.18 2.07 23.59
N TRP A 202 -4.43 2.42 23.90
CA TRP A 202 -4.94 2.37 25.27
C TRP A 202 -4.93 0.94 25.84
N MET A 203 -5.41 -0.04 25.05
CA MET A 203 -5.41 -1.46 25.45
C MET A 203 -4.00 -2.04 25.60
N GLY A 204 -3.08 -1.65 24.72
CA GLY A 204 -1.70 -2.16 24.69
C GLY A 204 -0.86 -1.66 25.87
N MET A 205 -1.10 -0.43 26.33
CA MET A 205 -0.28 0.22 27.37
C MET A 205 -0.96 0.32 28.74
N GLY A 206 -2.19 -0.20 28.91
CA GLY A 206 -2.89 -0.31 30.20
C GLY A 206 -3.43 0.99 30.78
N LYS A 207 -3.33 2.08 30.00
CA LYS A 207 -3.92 3.42 30.05
C LYS A 207 -3.19 4.22 28.95
N LEU A 208 -3.65 5.42 28.59
CA LEU A 208 -2.80 6.42 27.90
C LEU A 208 -1.67 6.89 28.83
N HIS A 209 -0.91 5.95 29.42
CA HIS A 209 0.28 6.18 30.19
C HIS A 209 1.44 6.20 29.20
N TRP A 210 1.76 7.42 28.78
CA TRP A 210 2.88 7.72 27.91
C TRP A 210 4.17 7.17 28.48
N GLN A 211 5.03 6.67 27.60
CA GLN A 211 6.41 6.33 27.94
C GLN A 211 7.01 7.48 28.77
N GLU A 212 7.70 7.17 29.87
CA GLU A 212 8.25 8.16 30.81
C GLU A 212 9.16 9.21 30.13
N ASP A 213 9.57 8.94 28.89
CA ASP A 213 10.51 9.74 28.09
C ASP A 213 9.85 10.66 27.04
N ILE A 214 8.52 10.71 26.89
CA ILE A 214 7.85 11.53 25.85
C ILE A 214 6.76 12.41 26.47
N ALA A 215 6.71 13.68 26.06
CA ALA A 215 5.66 14.61 26.47
C ALA A 215 4.28 14.18 25.96
N PHE A 216 3.22 14.35 26.77
CA PHE A 216 1.84 13.97 26.43
C PHE A 216 1.41 14.46 25.04
N GLU A 217 1.65 15.75 24.75
CA GLU A 217 1.27 16.37 23.48
C GLU A 217 2.01 15.76 22.29
N GLU A 218 3.31 15.49 22.44
CA GLU A 218 4.09 14.82 21.39
C GLU A 218 3.51 13.43 21.10
N ALA A 219 3.05 12.72 22.13
CA ALA A 219 2.49 11.40 21.96
C ALA A 219 1.09 11.41 21.31
N MET A 220 0.26 12.41 21.61
CA MET A 220 -0.99 12.68 20.87
C MET A 220 -0.73 12.96 19.39
N GLN A 221 0.23 13.82 19.10
CA GLN A 221 0.60 14.13 17.73
C GLN A 221 1.15 12.90 17.01
N ARG A 222 1.89 12.02 17.69
CA ARG A 222 2.33 10.72 17.12
C ARG A 222 1.15 9.83 16.77
N LEU A 223 0.10 9.76 17.60
CA LEU A 223 -1.11 9.01 17.27
C LEU A 223 -1.83 9.57 16.04
N LEU A 224 -2.02 10.89 15.98
CA LEU A 224 -2.64 11.52 14.82
C LEU A 224 -1.82 11.31 13.53
N LYS A 225 -0.49 11.35 13.64
CA LYS A 225 0.42 11.11 12.50
C LYS A 225 0.39 9.65 12.06
N LYS A 226 0.29 8.71 13.00
CA LYS A 226 0.17 7.28 12.72
C LYS A 226 -1.12 6.97 11.95
N SER A 227 -2.24 7.59 12.33
CA SER A 227 -3.52 7.43 11.64
C SER A 227 -3.67 8.30 10.38
N GLY A 228 -2.75 9.25 10.15
CA GLY A 228 -2.85 10.25 9.09
C GLY A 228 -3.98 11.27 9.30
N ALA A 229 -4.59 11.31 10.48
CA ALA A 229 -5.72 12.19 10.78
C ALA A 229 -5.30 13.65 11.05
N ASN A 230 -4.00 13.95 11.21
CA ASN A 230 -3.52 15.31 11.43
C ASN A 230 -3.58 16.20 10.17
N TRP A 231 -3.79 15.65 8.98
CA TRP A 231 -3.70 16.41 7.74
C TRP A 231 -5.00 17.13 7.39
N LYS A 232 -4.87 18.38 6.94
CA LYS A 232 -5.98 19.17 6.43
C LYS A 232 -6.52 18.54 5.14
N ARG A 233 -7.84 18.39 5.04
CA ARG A 233 -8.51 17.92 3.82
C ARG A 233 -8.47 18.98 2.71
N ALA A 234 -8.43 18.53 1.46
CA ALA A 234 -8.67 19.42 0.32
C ALA A 234 -10.10 20.01 0.38
N GLU A 235 -10.26 21.29 0.03
CA GLU A 235 -11.55 22.00 0.16
C GLU A 235 -12.40 21.91 -1.11
N ASN A 236 -11.80 22.12 -2.29
CA ASN A 236 -12.49 22.11 -3.57
C ASN A 236 -12.25 20.79 -4.29
N THR A 237 -12.93 19.74 -3.86
CA THR A 237 -12.65 18.37 -4.32
C THR A 237 -13.50 17.94 -5.52
N ILE A 238 -12.93 17.08 -6.36
CA ILE A 238 -13.63 16.25 -7.35
C ILE A 238 -13.50 14.77 -6.98
N SER A 239 -14.25 13.88 -7.65
CA SER A 239 -14.04 12.44 -7.46
C SER A 239 -12.73 11.98 -8.07
N THR A 240 -12.08 10.97 -7.48
CA THR A 240 -10.84 10.40 -8.02
C THR A 240 -11.02 9.84 -9.44
N ARG A 241 -12.21 9.28 -9.76
CA ARG A 241 -12.54 8.88 -11.13
C ARG A 241 -12.51 10.05 -12.12
N GLU A 242 -13.06 11.19 -11.72
CA GLU A 242 -13.07 12.40 -12.56
C GLU A 242 -11.64 12.93 -12.75
N TYR A 243 -10.85 13.00 -11.68
CA TYR A 243 -9.44 13.37 -11.74
C TYR A 243 -8.66 12.54 -12.76
N TRP A 244 -8.70 11.20 -12.63
CA TRP A 244 -7.96 10.32 -13.54
C TRP A 244 -8.48 10.35 -14.98
N LYS A 245 -9.79 10.55 -15.19
CA LYS A 245 -10.33 10.72 -16.55
C LYS A 245 -9.77 11.96 -17.22
N VAL A 246 -9.80 13.10 -16.53
CA VAL A 246 -9.23 14.36 -17.04
C VAL A 246 -7.74 14.19 -17.30
N TYR A 247 -7.01 13.57 -16.37
CA TYR A 247 -5.58 13.28 -16.53
C TYR A 247 -5.30 12.45 -17.79
N PHE A 248 -6.01 11.33 -18.00
CA PHE A 248 -5.80 10.46 -19.16
C PHE A 248 -6.32 11.04 -20.48
N GLU A 249 -7.25 12.00 -20.45
CA GLU A 249 -7.64 12.76 -21.64
C GLU A 249 -6.52 13.71 -22.08
N GLN A 250 -5.78 14.28 -21.12
CA GLN A 250 -4.63 15.14 -21.39
C GLN A 250 -3.35 14.37 -21.69
N HIS A 251 -3.22 13.16 -21.12
CA HIS A 251 -2.06 12.27 -21.22
C HIS A 251 -2.47 10.86 -21.68
N PRO A 252 -3.01 10.72 -22.91
CA PRO A 252 -3.49 9.43 -23.41
C PRO A 252 -2.39 8.36 -23.48
N GLU A 253 -1.13 8.76 -23.65
CA GLU A 253 0.04 7.88 -23.67
C GLU A 253 0.37 7.25 -22.32
N GLN A 254 -0.15 7.80 -21.22
CA GLN A 254 0.08 7.30 -19.86
C GLN A 254 -1.11 6.50 -19.34
N LYS A 255 -2.19 6.39 -20.13
CA LYS A 255 -3.38 5.65 -19.74
C LYS A 255 -3.08 4.14 -19.75
N PRO A 256 -3.25 3.45 -18.61
CA PRO A 256 -3.06 2.01 -18.57
C PRO A 256 -4.00 1.27 -19.51
N LYS A 257 -3.49 0.22 -20.15
CA LYS A 257 -4.27 -0.66 -21.03
C LYS A 257 -5.38 -1.38 -20.26
N HIS A 258 -5.07 -1.87 -19.05
CA HIS A 258 -6.00 -2.58 -18.18
C HIS A 258 -6.29 -1.75 -16.93
N LEU A 259 -7.47 -1.12 -16.89
CA LEU A 259 -7.85 -0.18 -15.84
C LEU A 259 -9.18 -0.57 -15.19
N VAL A 260 -9.19 -0.64 -13.86
CA VAL A 260 -10.37 -0.85 -13.03
C VAL A 260 -10.52 0.34 -12.08
N PHE A 261 -11.68 0.98 -12.11
CA PHE A 261 -12.10 1.87 -11.03
C PHE A 261 -12.80 1.02 -9.96
N TYR A 262 -12.39 1.16 -8.70
CA TYR A 262 -12.93 0.39 -7.59
C TYR A 262 -13.58 1.28 -6.51
N ASP A 263 -14.52 0.69 -5.79
CA ASP A 263 -15.16 1.29 -4.62
C ASP A 263 -14.94 0.37 -3.40
N GLY A 264 -14.80 0.95 -2.22
CA GLY A 264 -14.40 0.23 -1.00
C GLY A 264 -12.89 0.10 -0.83
N THR A 265 -12.43 -1.01 -0.26
CA THR A 265 -11.01 -1.24 0.09
C THR A 265 -10.24 -1.94 -1.03
N PRO A 266 -8.90 -1.82 -1.10
CA PRO A 266 -8.09 -2.60 -2.04
C PRO A 266 -8.33 -4.11 -1.92
N THR A 267 -8.49 -4.64 -0.71
CA THR A 267 -8.78 -6.07 -0.47
C THR A 267 -10.12 -6.49 -1.07
N THR A 268 -11.18 -5.71 -0.85
CA THR A 268 -12.51 -6.00 -1.43
C THR A 268 -12.48 -5.89 -2.95
N ALA A 269 -11.76 -4.90 -3.49
CA ALA A 269 -11.61 -4.72 -4.94
C ALA A 269 -10.92 -5.92 -5.61
N ILE A 270 -9.84 -6.46 -5.01
CA ILE A 270 -9.22 -7.72 -5.49
C ILE A 270 -10.22 -8.85 -5.47
N HIS A 271 -10.91 -9.07 -4.34
CA HIS A 271 -11.82 -10.20 -4.19
C HIS A 271 -12.96 -10.15 -5.21
N GLU A 272 -13.53 -8.97 -5.44
CA GLU A 272 -14.56 -8.75 -6.47
C GLU A 272 -14.02 -8.99 -7.87
N PHE A 273 -12.82 -8.50 -8.17
CA PHE A 273 -12.17 -8.73 -9.46
C PHE A 273 -11.93 -10.23 -9.69
N GLN A 274 -11.32 -10.92 -8.73
CA GLN A 274 -11.06 -12.35 -8.80
C GLN A 274 -12.36 -13.14 -8.99
N THR A 275 -13.39 -12.82 -8.21
CA THR A 275 -14.71 -13.48 -8.32
C THR A 275 -15.33 -13.28 -9.70
N ARG A 276 -15.31 -12.05 -10.23
CA ARG A 276 -15.88 -11.71 -11.54
C ARG A 276 -15.17 -12.42 -12.68
N HIS A 277 -13.87 -12.64 -12.54
CA HIS A 277 -13.02 -13.26 -13.56
C HIS A 277 -12.72 -14.75 -13.27
N ASN A 278 -13.36 -15.35 -12.27
CA ASN A 278 -13.16 -16.74 -11.85
C ASN A 278 -11.69 -17.10 -11.52
N ILE A 279 -10.93 -16.14 -11.00
CA ILE A 279 -9.53 -16.30 -10.60
C ILE A 279 -9.49 -16.87 -9.18
N GLY A 280 -8.64 -17.89 -8.95
CA GLY A 280 -8.47 -18.52 -7.63
C GLY A 280 -9.08 -19.92 -7.52
N GLN A 281 -9.77 -20.40 -8.56
CA GLN A 281 -10.09 -21.82 -8.73
C GLN A 281 -9.05 -22.46 -9.67
N ALA A 282 -8.67 -23.71 -9.42
CA ALA A 282 -7.82 -24.43 -10.36
C ALA A 282 -8.57 -24.54 -11.69
N ASP A 283 -7.98 -24.02 -12.77
CA ASP A 283 -8.51 -24.24 -14.10
C ASP A 283 -8.31 -25.72 -14.46
N THR A 284 -9.37 -26.51 -14.30
CA THR A 284 -9.39 -27.94 -14.67
C THR A 284 -9.83 -28.15 -16.12
N SER A 285 -10.01 -27.07 -16.88
CA SER A 285 -10.49 -27.16 -18.25
C SER A 285 -9.37 -27.70 -19.17
N LYS A 286 -9.77 -28.35 -20.27
CA LYS A 286 -8.83 -28.97 -21.22
C LYS A 286 -8.16 -27.97 -22.16
N LYS A 287 -8.58 -26.71 -22.09
CA LYS A 287 -8.10 -25.62 -22.93
C LYS A 287 -7.76 -24.48 -22.00
N GLU A 288 -6.62 -23.87 -22.19
CA GLU A 288 -6.24 -22.67 -21.44
C GLU A 288 -7.35 -21.61 -21.49
N GLY A 289 -7.71 -21.06 -20.33
CA GLY A 289 -8.73 -20.04 -20.19
C GLY A 289 -8.37 -18.70 -20.84
N ASP A 290 -9.32 -17.77 -20.83
CA ASP A 290 -9.11 -16.43 -21.39
C ASP A 290 -7.99 -15.69 -20.64
N LEU A 291 -6.99 -15.20 -21.38
CA LEU A 291 -5.82 -14.49 -20.84
C LEU A 291 -6.15 -13.05 -20.37
N LEU A 292 -7.43 -12.70 -20.22
CA LEU A 292 -7.93 -11.41 -19.72
C LEU A 292 -7.31 -10.16 -20.40
N GLY A 293 -6.86 -10.30 -21.65
CA GLY A 293 -6.22 -9.25 -22.43
C GLY A 293 -4.69 -9.12 -22.26
N PHE A 294 -4.06 -10.06 -21.55
CA PHE A 294 -2.62 -10.19 -21.37
C PHE A 294 -1.94 -11.07 -22.44
N ASP A 295 -2.63 -11.38 -23.54
CA ASP A 295 -2.17 -12.28 -24.60
C ASP A 295 -0.78 -11.92 -25.13
N GLU A 296 -0.47 -10.62 -25.24
CA GLU A 296 0.82 -10.12 -25.74
C GLU A 296 2.00 -10.41 -24.81
N ARG A 297 1.74 -10.68 -23.52
CA ARG A 297 2.74 -10.99 -22.50
C ARG A 297 2.77 -12.47 -22.14
N HIS A 298 1.86 -13.28 -22.68
CA HIS A 298 1.86 -14.69 -22.41
C HIS A 298 3.03 -15.39 -23.12
N VAL A 299 3.71 -16.29 -22.42
CA VAL A 299 4.86 -17.05 -22.92
C VAL A 299 4.44 -18.50 -23.10
N LEU A 300 4.21 -18.91 -24.35
CA LEU A 300 3.73 -20.26 -24.71
C LEU A 300 4.84 -21.32 -24.63
N ASP A 301 6.06 -20.96 -25.05
CA ASP A 301 7.23 -21.84 -24.97
C ASP A 301 8.42 -21.06 -24.42
N MET A 302 8.77 -21.35 -23.16
CA MET A 302 9.91 -20.72 -22.49
C MET A 302 11.24 -20.94 -23.20
N ARG A 303 11.40 -21.96 -24.05
CA ARG A 303 12.67 -22.26 -24.73
C ARG A 303 12.91 -21.41 -25.97
N GLU A 304 11.83 -20.97 -26.59
CA GLU A 304 11.86 -20.23 -27.85
C GLU A 304 11.56 -18.74 -27.65
N ASP A 305 11.00 -18.35 -26.50
CA ASP A 305 10.68 -16.97 -26.20
C ASP A 305 11.90 -16.19 -25.66
N PRO A 306 12.36 -15.14 -26.35
CA PRO A 306 13.53 -14.37 -25.92
C PRO A 306 13.31 -13.63 -24.58
N ARG A 307 12.05 -13.37 -24.19
CA ARG A 307 11.73 -12.71 -22.92
C ARG A 307 12.03 -13.61 -21.72
N ALA A 308 11.86 -14.93 -21.88
CA ALA A 308 12.14 -15.92 -20.85
C ALA A 308 13.60 -16.37 -20.81
N ASN A 309 14.32 -16.26 -21.93
CA ASN A 309 15.73 -16.69 -22.03
C ASN A 309 16.74 -15.57 -21.82
N ARG A 310 16.33 -14.33 -21.56
CA ARG A 310 17.25 -13.19 -21.43
C ARG A 310 18.44 -13.49 -20.51
N GLY A 311 18.20 -13.99 -19.29
CA GLY A 311 19.28 -14.29 -18.35
C GLY A 311 20.23 -15.39 -18.83
N TYR A 312 19.70 -16.40 -19.54
CA TYR A 312 20.51 -17.44 -20.17
C TYR A 312 21.36 -16.86 -21.31
N ASP A 313 20.75 -16.06 -22.19
CA ASP A 313 21.42 -15.44 -23.34
C ASP A 313 22.52 -14.47 -22.89
N GLU A 314 22.27 -13.65 -21.86
CA GLU A 314 23.26 -12.74 -21.27
C GLU A 314 24.42 -13.51 -20.64
N LEU A 315 24.15 -14.61 -19.93
CA LEU A 315 25.18 -15.45 -19.35
C LEU A 315 26.05 -16.08 -20.44
N VAL A 316 25.43 -16.64 -21.48
CA VAL A 316 26.12 -17.25 -22.62
C VAL A 316 26.98 -16.21 -23.35
N ALA A 317 26.42 -15.04 -23.66
CA ALA A 317 27.16 -13.95 -24.29
C ALA A 317 28.34 -13.46 -23.44
N THR A 318 28.12 -13.30 -22.13
CA THR A 318 29.17 -12.90 -21.18
C THR A 318 30.27 -13.96 -21.09
N ALA A 319 29.91 -15.24 -21.01
CA ALA A 319 30.85 -16.35 -20.99
C ALA A 319 31.70 -16.39 -22.27
N HIS A 320 31.06 -16.26 -23.45
CA HIS A 320 31.77 -16.17 -24.72
C HIS A 320 32.74 -15.00 -24.76
N ARG A 321 32.33 -13.81 -24.33
CA ARG A 321 33.19 -12.62 -24.25
C ARG A 321 34.41 -12.86 -23.36
N ILE A 322 34.23 -13.41 -22.15
CA ILE A 322 35.32 -13.70 -21.22
C ILE A 322 36.30 -14.73 -21.81
N ILE A 323 35.78 -15.78 -22.44
CA ILE A 323 36.59 -16.80 -23.12
C ILE A 323 37.40 -16.15 -24.24
N GLU A 324 36.75 -15.38 -25.12
CA GLU A 324 37.45 -14.68 -26.20
C GLU A 324 38.54 -13.74 -25.67
N GLU A 325 38.26 -12.90 -24.68
CA GLU A 325 39.24 -11.99 -24.06
C GLU A 325 40.44 -12.76 -23.47
N HIS A 326 40.18 -13.87 -22.78
CA HIS A 326 41.21 -14.68 -22.13
C HIS A 326 42.09 -15.43 -23.12
N TYR A 327 41.54 -15.88 -24.25
CA TYR A 327 42.26 -16.69 -25.24
C TYR A 327 42.79 -15.90 -26.44
N ARG A 328 42.28 -14.70 -26.75
CA ARG A 328 42.88 -13.80 -27.76
C ARG A 328 44.18 -13.15 -27.30
N THR A 329 44.42 -13.05 -26.00
CA THR A 329 45.65 -12.46 -25.43
C THR A 329 46.83 -13.46 -25.34
N LYS A 330 46.69 -14.65 -25.92
CA LYS A 330 47.72 -15.71 -25.95
C LYS A 330 48.37 -15.95 -27.33
N GLU A 331 48.14 -15.06 -28.29
CA GLU A 331 49.02 -14.88 -29.46
C GLU A 331 49.94 -13.68 -29.22
#